data_AF-A0A2R2MQK1-F1
#
_entry.id   AF-A0A2R2MQK1-F1
#
_cell.length_a   1.000
_cell.length_b   1.000
_cell.length_c   1.000
_cell.angle_alpha   90.00
_cell.angle_beta   90.00
_cell.angle_gamma   90.00
#
_symmetry.space_group_name_H-M   'P 1'
#
loop_
_entity.id
_entity.type
_entity.pdbx_description
1 polymer ?
#
loop_
_entity_poly.entity_id
_entity_poly.type
_entity_poly.pdbx_seq_one_letter_code
_entity_poly.pdbx_strand_id
1 'polypeptide(L)'
;MVFSVTEFLQSPTVADFEALKKDELVAIALHFNLVVKSSMKKQEVRGIVVKKFVDEQIFKSDDLPPIVKAETNISEYEFELEKLRKDRQFQLEKERLEREERDKDRQFQLEKLRLEHSERSTSHVRYEFDAAKNIRLVPKFQEKSVDKFFPQFEKIAEHLQWPFEVWPTLLQSVLVGKAAEVYSALS
;
A
#
# COMPACT_ATOMS: atom_id res chain seq x y z
N MET A 1 -7.16 26.92 -64.68
CA MET A 1 -6.19 25.83 -64.85
C MET A 1 -6.64 24.69 -63.94
N VAL A 2 -6.66 23.46 -64.46
CA VAL A 2 -7.00 22.25 -63.71
C VAL A 2 -5.71 21.82 -63.00
N PHE A 3 -5.71 21.71 -61.68
CA PHE A 3 -4.55 21.23 -60.92
C PHE A 3 -4.30 19.74 -61.22
N SER A 4 -3.04 19.36 -61.47
CA SER A 4 -2.65 17.98 -61.75
C SER A 4 -1.74 17.45 -60.64
N VAL A 5 -2.21 16.42 -59.92
CA VAL A 5 -1.49 15.79 -58.80
C VAL A 5 -0.15 15.20 -59.25
N THR A 6 -0.10 14.60 -60.44
CA THR A 6 1.10 13.94 -60.97
C THR A 6 2.17 14.93 -61.41
N GLU A 7 1.78 16.12 -61.86
CA GLU A 7 2.71 17.21 -62.24
C GLU A 7 3.33 17.85 -61.00
N PHE A 8 2.52 18.08 -59.96
CA PHE A 8 3.00 18.56 -58.67
C PHE A 8 4.00 17.60 -58.01
N LEU A 9 3.80 16.29 -58.12
CA LEU A 9 4.73 15.29 -57.57
C LEU A 9 6.05 15.17 -58.35
N GLN A 10 6.14 15.69 -59.57
CA GLN A 10 7.41 15.76 -60.32
C GLN A 10 8.31 16.90 -59.85
N SER A 11 7.72 18.00 -59.35
CA SER A 11 8.44 19.14 -58.78
C SER A 11 7.77 19.63 -57.49
N PRO A 12 7.91 18.89 -56.37
CA PRO A 12 7.26 19.26 -55.12
C PRO A 12 7.93 20.49 -54.50
N THR A 13 7.27 21.64 -54.57
CA THR A 13 7.72 22.88 -53.91
C THR A 13 6.82 23.21 -52.71
N VAL A 14 7.41 23.64 -51.60
CA VAL A 14 6.69 24.01 -50.37
C VAL A 14 5.71 25.18 -50.59
N ALA A 15 6.09 26.14 -51.45
CA ALA A 15 5.25 27.29 -51.81
C ALA A 15 3.98 26.87 -52.57
N ASP A 16 4.12 25.93 -53.51
CA ASP A 16 3.00 25.39 -54.27
C ASP A 16 2.08 24.58 -53.37
N PHE A 17 2.64 23.81 -52.44
CA PHE A 17 1.88 23.05 -51.45
C PHE A 17 0.98 23.94 -50.56
N GLU A 18 1.44 25.16 -50.24
CA GLU A 18 0.66 26.11 -49.47
C GLU A 18 -0.46 26.78 -50.29
N ALA A 19 -0.22 27.01 -51.58
CA ALA A 19 -1.21 27.56 -52.49
C ALA A 19 -2.36 26.60 -52.80
N LEU A 20 -2.23 25.31 -52.47
CA LEU A 20 -3.24 24.27 -52.76
C LEU A 20 -4.59 24.54 -52.09
N LYS A 21 -5.66 24.27 -52.83
CA LYS A 21 -7.04 24.29 -52.36
C LYS A 21 -7.41 22.99 -51.66
N LYS A 22 -8.53 23.01 -50.92
CA LYS A 22 -9.03 21.82 -50.21
C LYS A 22 -9.28 20.65 -51.16
N ASP A 23 -9.86 20.91 -52.33
CA ASP A 23 -10.16 19.87 -53.31
C ASP A 23 -8.90 19.23 -53.89
N GLU A 24 -7.83 20.03 -54.05
CA GLU A 24 -6.53 19.59 -54.54
C GLU A 24 -5.78 18.77 -53.47
N LEU A 25 -5.86 19.17 -52.20
CA LEU A 25 -5.34 18.40 -51.07
C LEU A 25 -6.06 17.05 -50.91
N VAL A 26 -7.38 17.02 -51.14
CA VAL A 26 -8.15 15.76 -51.14
C VAL A 26 -7.76 14.89 -52.33
N ALA A 27 -7.52 15.46 -53.51
CA ALA A 27 -7.06 14.72 -54.68
C ALA A 27 -5.67 14.10 -54.46
N ILE A 28 -4.73 14.83 -53.86
CA ILE A 28 -3.42 14.30 -53.43
C ILE A 28 -3.63 13.17 -52.44
N ALA A 29 -4.48 13.37 -51.43
CA ALA A 29 -4.68 12.36 -50.42
C ALA A 29 -5.29 11.06 -50.98
N LEU A 30 -6.21 11.16 -51.94
CA LEU A 30 -6.75 10.01 -52.67
C LEU A 30 -5.68 9.30 -53.50
N HIS A 31 -4.74 10.03 -54.11
CA HIS A 31 -3.62 9.45 -54.85
C HIS A 31 -2.69 8.61 -53.95
N PHE A 32 -2.45 9.07 -52.71
CA PHE A 32 -1.66 8.34 -51.71
C PHE A 32 -2.48 7.31 -50.90
N ASN A 33 -3.73 7.02 -51.28
CA ASN A 33 -4.65 6.15 -50.55
C ASN A 33 -4.84 6.53 -49.07
N LEU A 34 -4.75 7.82 -48.75
CA LEU A 34 -5.00 8.33 -47.40
C LEU A 34 -6.51 8.41 -47.16
N VAL A 35 -6.95 8.02 -45.96
CA VAL A 35 -8.37 8.03 -45.58
C VAL A 35 -8.78 9.45 -45.22
N VAL A 36 -9.30 10.18 -46.21
CA VAL A 36 -9.75 11.57 -46.01
C VAL A 36 -11.20 11.74 -46.45
N LYS A 37 -12.01 12.38 -45.61
CA LYS A 37 -13.42 12.65 -45.91
C LYS A 37 -13.57 14.09 -46.41
N SER A 38 -14.42 14.30 -47.42
CA SER A 38 -14.74 15.64 -47.96
C SER A 38 -15.33 16.59 -46.91
N SER A 39 -15.88 16.06 -45.81
CA SER A 39 -16.36 16.84 -44.66
C SER A 39 -15.23 17.40 -43.77
N MET A 40 -14.01 16.88 -43.86
CA MET A 40 -12.90 17.27 -42.99
C MET A 40 -12.45 18.70 -43.30
N LYS A 41 -11.91 19.39 -42.30
CA LYS A 41 -11.42 20.76 -42.48
C LYS A 41 -10.17 20.72 -43.37
N LYS A 42 -9.97 21.77 -44.19
CA LYS A 42 -8.78 21.89 -45.06
C LYS A 42 -7.47 21.63 -44.30
N GLN A 43 -7.40 22.09 -43.05
CA GLN A 43 -6.25 21.93 -42.15
C GLN A 43 -6.02 20.47 -41.74
N GLU A 44 -7.07 19.72 -41.41
CA GLU A 44 -6.97 18.29 -41.04
C GLU A 44 -6.47 17.46 -42.23
N VAL A 45 -6.99 17.73 -43.43
CA VAL A 45 -6.51 17.08 -44.67
C VAL A 45 -5.05 17.44 -44.92
N ARG A 46 -4.67 18.71 -44.73
CA ARG A 46 -3.30 19.20 -44.91
C ARG A 46 -2.33 18.50 -43.97
N GLY A 47 -2.63 18.39 -42.69
CA GLY A 47 -1.77 17.72 -41.71
C GLY A 47 -1.53 16.24 -42.01
N ILE A 48 -2.56 15.52 -42.47
CA ILE A 48 -2.45 14.10 -42.87
C ILE A 48 -1.53 13.96 -44.10
N VAL A 49 -1.71 14.81 -45.11
CA VAL A 49 -0.88 14.79 -46.32
C VAL A 49 0.56 15.17 -46.01
N VAL A 50 0.79 16.17 -45.16
CA VAL A 50 2.15 16.56 -44.74
C VAL A 50 2.85 15.43 -44.03
N LYS A 51 2.19 14.79 -43.06
CA LYS A 51 2.78 13.67 -42.31
C LYS A 51 3.26 12.58 -43.26
N LYS A 52 2.43 12.23 -44.25
CA LYS A 52 2.79 11.24 -45.27
C LYS A 52 3.93 11.70 -46.18
N PHE A 53 3.99 12.99 -46.52
CA PHE A 53 5.09 13.56 -47.32
C PHE A 53 6.42 13.61 -46.59
N VAL A 54 6.40 13.82 -45.27
CA VAL A 54 7.59 13.68 -44.42
C VAL A 54 8.01 12.22 -44.33
N ASP A 55 7.06 11.30 -44.16
CA ASP A 55 7.32 9.86 -44.10
C ASP A 55 7.87 9.29 -45.43
N GLU A 56 7.41 9.80 -46.58
CA GLU A 56 7.91 9.43 -47.92
C GLU A 56 9.14 10.24 -48.37
N GLN A 57 9.69 11.09 -47.50
CA GLN A 57 10.84 11.96 -47.75
C GLN A 57 10.68 12.93 -48.94
N ILE A 58 9.44 13.29 -49.26
CA ILE A 58 9.13 14.31 -50.28
C ILE A 58 9.49 15.71 -49.76
N PHE A 59 9.33 15.95 -48.46
CA PHE A 59 9.77 17.17 -47.77
C PHE A 59 10.59 16.83 -46.53
N LYS A 60 11.64 17.61 -46.22
CA LYS A 60 12.33 17.53 -44.91
C LYS A 60 11.61 18.42 -43.89
N SER A 61 11.65 18.03 -42.61
CA SER A 61 10.95 18.75 -41.53
C SER A 61 11.39 20.23 -41.39
N ASP A 62 12.59 20.55 -41.86
CA ASP A 62 13.15 21.91 -41.83
C ASP A 62 12.61 22.81 -42.96
N ASP A 63 12.17 22.23 -44.08
CA ASP A 63 11.67 22.97 -45.24
C ASP A 63 10.20 23.42 -45.05
N LEU A 64 9.52 22.94 -44.00
CA LEU A 64 8.10 23.20 -43.74
C LEU A 64 7.88 24.46 -42.87
N PRO A 65 6.86 25.28 -43.18
CA PRO A 65 6.54 26.46 -42.39
C PRO A 65 5.96 26.13 -40.99
N PRO A 66 6.07 27.04 -40.00
CA PRO A 66 5.73 26.78 -38.60
C PRO A 66 4.29 26.33 -38.33
N ILE A 67 3.35 26.78 -39.17
CA ILE A 67 1.91 26.45 -39.08
C ILE A 67 1.70 24.94 -39.21
N VAL A 68 2.46 24.30 -40.08
CA VAL A 68 2.36 22.86 -40.36
C VAL A 68 3.03 22.03 -39.25
N LYS A 69 4.06 22.58 -38.59
CA LYS A 69 4.70 21.97 -37.40
C LYS A 69 3.75 21.93 -36.20
N ALA A 70 2.86 22.91 -36.07
CA ALA A 70 1.85 22.92 -35.02
C ALA A 70 0.79 21.83 -35.20
N GLU A 71 0.48 21.43 -36.43
CA GLU A 71 -0.50 20.36 -36.73
C GLU A 71 0.04 18.97 -36.36
N THR A 72 1.35 18.72 -36.52
CA THR A 72 2.01 17.49 -36.04
C THR A 72 2.08 17.43 -34.50
N ASN A 73 2.25 18.57 -33.83
CA ASN A 73 2.32 18.65 -32.36
C ASN A 73 1.00 18.26 -31.66
N ILE A 74 -0.15 18.37 -32.33
CA ILE A 74 -1.45 18.00 -31.75
C ILE A 74 -1.51 16.49 -31.46
N SER A 75 -0.94 15.65 -32.34
CA SER A 75 -0.87 14.20 -32.16
C SER A 75 0.10 13.80 -31.04
N GLU A 76 1.16 14.57 -30.82
CA GLU A 76 2.10 14.35 -29.71
C GLU A 76 1.47 14.72 -28.36
N TYR A 77 0.69 15.79 -28.32
CA TYR A 77 -0.04 16.21 -27.12
C TYR A 77 -1.09 15.17 -26.67
N GLU A 78 -1.81 14.54 -27.60
CA GLU A 78 -2.73 13.45 -27.26
C GLU A 78 -2.02 12.24 -26.64
N PHE A 79 -0.86 11.87 -27.19
CA PHE A 79 -0.04 10.77 -26.66
C PHE A 79 0.50 11.10 -25.25
N GLU A 80 0.94 12.33 -25.03
CA GLU A 80 1.39 12.79 -23.72
C GLU A 80 0.25 12.80 -22.68
N LEU A 81 -0.95 13.19 -23.10
CA LEU A 81 -2.14 13.15 -22.24
C LEU A 81 -2.55 11.71 -21.87
N GLU A 82 -2.42 10.78 -22.81
CA GLU A 82 -2.68 9.36 -22.57
C GLU A 82 -1.64 8.74 -21.62
N LYS A 83 -0.37 9.10 -21.79
CA LYS A 83 0.70 8.71 -20.86
C LYS A 83 0.43 9.23 -19.44
N LEU A 84 0.05 10.51 -19.31
CA LEU A 84 -0.28 11.11 -18.02
C LEU A 84 -1.47 10.42 -17.34
N ARG A 85 -2.48 10.01 -18.12
CA ARG A 85 -3.63 9.25 -17.61
C ARG A 85 -3.20 7.89 -17.08
N LYS A 86 -2.34 7.17 -17.80
CA LYS A 86 -1.81 5.87 -17.34
C LYS A 86 -0.95 6.03 -16.08
N ASP A 87 -0.08 7.03 -16.04
CA ASP A 87 0.74 7.31 -14.86
C ASP A 87 -0.15 7.62 -13.63
N ARG A 88 -1.21 8.40 -13.83
CA ARG A 88 -2.18 8.69 -12.77
C ARG A 88 -2.92 7.45 -12.29
N GLN A 89 -3.32 6.55 -13.20
CA GLN A 89 -3.95 5.27 -12.82
C GLN A 89 -2.98 4.39 -12.03
N PHE A 90 -1.74 4.27 -12.50
CA PHE A 90 -0.71 3.51 -11.82
C PHE A 90 -0.43 4.05 -10.41
N GLN A 91 -0.37 5.38 -10.27
CA GLN A 91 -0.16 6.02 -8.97
C GLN A 91 -1.30 5.73 -8.00
N LEU A 92 -2.56 5.80 -8.45
CA LEU A 92 -3.73 5.49 -7.62
C LEU A 92 -3.75 4.01 -7.22
N GLU A 93 -3.40 3.10 -8.13
CA GLU A 93 -3.35 1.67 -7.85
C GLU A 93 -2.25 1.34 -6.84
N LYS A 94 -1.07 1.95 -7.00
CA LYS A 94 0.02 1.84 -6.02
C LYS A 94 -0.41 2.34 -4.63
N GLU A 95 -1.08 3.49 -4.56
CA GLU A 95 -1.54 4.05 -3.29
C GLU A 95 -2.63 3.18 -2.63
N ARG A 96 -3.51 2.57 -3.44
CA ARG A 96 -4.51 1.60 -2.95
C ARG A 96 -3.83 0.37 -2.36
N LEU A 97 -2.84 -0.18 -3.04
CA LEU A 97 -2.12 -1.36 -2.59
C LEU A 97 -1.36 -1.09 -1.28
N GLU A 98 -0.70 0.08 -1.18
CA GLU A 98 0.02 0.48 0.04
C GLU A 98 -0.93 0.73 1.23
N ARG A 99 -2.15 1.22 0.97
CA ARG A 99 -3.18 1.32 2.02
C ARG A 99 -3.62 -0.06 2.49
N GLU A 100 -3.90 -0.97 1.56
CA GLU A 100 -4.32 -2.33 1.87
C GLU A 100 -3.24 -3.11 2.63
N GLU A 101 -1.97 -2.95 2.25
CA GLU A 101 -0.83 -3.54 2.97
C GLU A 101 -0.76 -3.00 4.40
N ARG A 102 -0.82 -1.67 4.58
CA ARG A 102 -0.85 -1.06 5.92
C ARG A 102 -2.04 -1.53 6.76
N ASP A 103 -3.20 -1.74 6.14
CA ASP A 103 -4.38 -2.28 6.83
C ASP A 103 -4.16 -3.74 7.24
N LYS A 104 -3.60 -4.57 6.37
CA LYS A 104 -3.25 -5.96 6.67
C LYS A 104 -2.20 -6.04 7.79
N ASP A 105 -1.18 -5.19 7.75
CA ASP A 105 -0.17 -5.12 8.79
C ASP A 105 -0.78 -4.70 10.13
N ARG A 106 -1.66 -3.69 10.14
CA ARG A 106 -2.39 -3.30 11.36
C ARG A 106 -3.22 -4.45 11.89
N GLN A 107 -3.97 -5.14 11.03
CA GLN A 107 -4.78 -6.29 11.42
C GLN A 107 -3.92 -7.42 11.99
N PHE A 108 -2.80 -7.74 11.34
CA PHE A 108 -1.88 -8.77 11.81
C PHE A 108 -1.29 -8.42 13.18
N GLN A 109 -0.89 -7.16 13.40
CA GLN A 109 -0.38 -6.71 14.69
C GLN A 109 -1.44 -6.77 15.79
N LEU A 110 -2.69 -6.37 15.49
CA LEU A 110 -3.81 -6.48 16.42
C LEU A 110 -4.10 -7.94 16.80
N GLU A 111 -4.10 -8.84 15.82
CA GLU A 111 -4.33 -10.27 16.06
C GLU A 111 -3.19 -10.88 16.88
N LYS A 112 -1.94 -10.51 16.59
CA LYS A 112 -0.78 -10.91 17.38
C LYS A 112 -0.90 -10.43 18.83
N LEU A 113 -1.22 -9.16 19.06
CA LEU A 113 -1.46 -8.61 20.39
C LEU A 113 -2.60 -9.34 21.11
N ARG A 114 -3.68 -9.68 20.40
CA ARG A 114 -4.80 -10.44 20.96
C ARG A 114 -4.37 -11.83 21.40
N LEU A 115 -3.57 -12.52 20.58
CA LEU A 115 -3.03 -13.84 20.91
C LEU A 115 -2.07 -13.75 22.11
N GLU A 116 -1.16 -12.77 22.14
CA GLU A 116 -0.27 -12.54 23.29
C GLU A 116 -1.04 -12.23 24.58
N HIS A 117 -2.12 -11.43 24.51
CA HIS A 117 -2.98 -11.17 25.66
C HIS A 117 -3.81 -12.39 26.04
N SER A 118 -4.22 -13.22 25.08
CA SER A 118 -4.89 -14.50 25.35
C SER A 118 -3.93 -15.51 25.98
N GLU A 119 -2.66 -15.55 25.58
CA GLU A 119 -1.63 -16.37 26.23
C GLU A 119 -1.26 -15.83 27.63
N ARG A 120 -1.18 -14.50 27.81
CA ARG A 120 -1.03 -13.90 29.15
C ARG A 120 -2.23 -14.13 30.05
N SER A 121 -3.44 -14.07 29.50
CA SER A 121 -4.68 -14.32 30.25
C SER A 121 -4.83 -15.80 30.58
N THR A 122 -4.49 -16.71 29.65
CA THR A 122 -4.49 -18.16 29.93
C THR A 122 -3.35 -18.59 30.85
N SER A 123 -2.23 -17.86 30.90
CA SER A 123 -1.17 -18.08 31.91
C SER A 123 -1.50 -17.45 33.27
N HIS A 124 -2.19 -16.30 33.33
CA HIS A 124 -2.70 -15.73 34.58
C HIS A 124 -3.86 -16.55 35.17
N VAL A 125 -4.69 -17.19 34.34
CA VAL A 125 -5.70 -18.15 34.80
C VAL A 125 -5.09 -19.51 35.17
N ARG A 126 -3.86 -19.84 34.70
CA ARG A 126 -3.19 -21.11 35.02
C ARG A 126 -2.44 -21.13 36.37
N TYR A 127 -2.32 -20.01 37.07
CA TYR A 127 -1.75 -19.95 38.43
C TYR A 127 -2.44 -18.91 39.32
N GLU A 128 -3.76 -18.75 39.22
CA GLU A 128 -4.49 -18.10 40.31
C GLU A 128 -4.55 -19.10 41.49
N PHE A 129 -3.43 -19.21 42.20
CA PHE A 129 -3.38 -19.91 43.47
C PHE A 129 -4.38 -19.21 44.38
N ASP A 130 -5.53 -19.83 44.59
CA ASP A 130 -6.59 -19.31 45.45
C ASP A 130 -6.12 -19.35 46.91
N ALA A 131 -5.37 -18.32 47.28
CA ALA A 131 -4.80 -18.18 48.61
C ALA A 131 -5.90 -18.23 49.67
N ALA A 132 -7.07 -17.65 49.41
CA ALA A 132 -8.20 -17.62 50.34
C ALA A 132 -8.73 -19.03 50.69
N LYS A 133 -8.74 -19.96 49.73
CA LYS A 133 -9.10 -21.36 50.00
C LYS A 133 -8.00 -22.12 50.73
N ASN A 134 -6.74 -21.91 50.36
CA ASN A 134 -5.60 -22.64 50.92
C ASN A 134 -5.20 -22.17 52.32
N ILE A 135 -5.44 -20.90 52.69
CA ILE A 135 -5.21 -20.37 54.04
C ILE A 135 -5.94 -21.20 55.12
N ARG A 136 -7.13 -21.74 54.82
CA ARG A 136 -7.88 -22.58 55.77
C ARG A 136 -7.23 -23.93 56.04
N LEU A 137 -6.36 -24.40 55.15
CA LEU A 137 -5.65 -25.67 55.25
C LEU A 137 -4.30 -25.52 55.96
N VAL A 138 -3.84 -24.28 56.18
CA VAL A 138 -2.61 -24.00 56.90
C VAL A 138 -2.82 -24.34 58.39
N PRO A 139 -1.96 -25.17 59.00
CA PRO A 139 -2.00 -25.45 60.44
C PRO A 139 -1.96 -24.16 61.26
N LYS A 140 -2.54 -24.14 62.46
CA LYS A 140 -2.43 -22.94 63.32
C LYS A 140 -1.01 -22.78 63.86
N PHE A 141 -0.49 -21.55 63.82
CA PHE A 141 0.83 -21.24 64.35
C PHE A 141 0.87 -21.31 65.88
N GLN A 142 1.95 -21.87 66.42
CA GLN A 142 2.21 -21.96 67.85
C GLN A 142 3.63 -21.50 68.16
N GLU A 143 3.79 -20.33 68.79
CA GLU A 143 5.10 -19.73 69.11
C GLU A 143 5.99 -20.64 69.98
N LYS A 144 5.40 -21.52 70.80
CA LYS A 144 6.13 -22.43 71.69
C LYS A 144 6.60 -23.72 71.02
N SER A 145 6.20 -23.98 69.78
CA SER A 145 6.45 -25.25 69.09
C SER A 145 6.70 -25.06 67.61
N VAL A 146 7.52 -24.06 67.31
CA VAL A 146 7.93 -23.68 65.95
C VAL A 146 8.62 -24.85 65.23
N ASP A 147 9.41 -25.64 65.96
CA ASP A 147 10.14 -26.82 65.45
C ASP A 147 9.20 -27.91 64.89
N LYS A 148 7.93 -27.92 65.29
CA LYS A 148 6.92 -28.86 64.77
C LYS A 148 6.05 -28.24 63.69
N PHE A 149 5.85 -26.92 63.77
CA PHE A 149 4.96 -26.18 62.88
C PHE A 149 5.48 -26.14 61.44
N PHE A 150 6.73 -25.73 61.22
CA PHE A 150 7.27 -25.57 59.87
C PHE A 150 7.35 -26.89 59.09
N PRO A 151 7.85 -28.00 59.67
CA PRO A 151 7.82 -29.30 58.98
C PRO A 151 6.40 -29.77 58.63
N GLN A 152 5.40 -29.45 59.47
CA GLN A 152 4.01 -29.77 59.19
C GLN A 152 3.45 -28.91 58.05
N PHE A 153 3.78 -27.62 58.02
CA PHE A 153 3.43 -26.72 56.93
C PHE A 153 4.04 -27.16 55.60
N GLU A 154 5.35 -27.42 55.57
CA GLU A 154 6.07 -27.87 54.38
C GLU A 154 5.49 -29.16 53.83
N LYS A 155 5.20 -30.15 54.69
CA LYS A 155 4.58 -31.40 54.27
C LYS A 155 3.20 -31.20 53.61
N ILE A 156 2.40 -30.26 54.12
CA ILE A 156 1.09 -29.93 53.54
C ILE A 156 1.26 -29.17 52.22
N ALA A 157 2.19 -28.22 52.18
CA ALA A 157 2.49 -27.41 51.01
C ALA A 157 3.02 -28.27 49.85
N GLU A 158 3.92 -29.22 50.14
CA GLU A 158 4.42 -30.20 49.18
C GLU A 158 3.30 -31.15 48.72
N HIS A 159 2.49 -31.67 49.65
CA HIS A 159 1.39 -32.57 49.29
C HIS A 159 0.32 -31.89 48.42
N LEU A 160 0.05 -30.60 48.66
CA LEU A 160 -0.91 -29.80 47.90
C LEU A 160 -0.27 -29.05 46.72
N GLN A 161 1.03 -29.25 46.48
CA GLN A 161 1.80 -28.64 45.39
C GLN A 161 1.67 -27.10 45.36
N TRP A 162 1.74 -26.47 46.53
CA TRP A 162 1.70 -25.01 46.65
C TRP A 162 2.96 -24.39 46.03
N PRO A 163 2.84 -23.38 45.16
CA PRO A 163 4.00 -22.68 44.61
C PRO A 163 4.86 -22.07 45.71
N PHE A 164 6.19 -22.22 45.65
CA PHE A 164 7.08 -21.69 46.68
C PHE A 164 6.92 -20.17 46.90
N GLU A 165 6.59 -19.45 45.83
CA GLU A 165 6.35 -17.99 45.84
C GLU A 165 5.20 -17.56 46.76
N VAL A 166 4.21 -18.43 47.01
CA VAL A 166 3.04 -18.11 47.85
C VAL A 166 3.19 -18.54 49.31
N TRP A 167 4.23 -19.32 49.66
CA TRP A 167 4.44 -19.81 51.01
C TRP A 167 4.59 -18.68 52.05
N PRO A 168 5.37 -17.61 51.80
CA PRO A 168 5.49 -16.50 52.75
C PRO A 168 4.15 -15.80 52.99
N THR A 169 3.34 -15.61 51.93
CA THR A 169 2.00 -15.01 52.01
C THR A 169 1.05 -15.85 52.87
N LEU A 170 1.08 -17.17 52.71
CA LEU A 170 0.29 -18.09 53.54
C LEU A 170 0.75 -18.07 55.00
N LEU A 171 2.06 -18.06 55.24
CA LEU A 171 2.62 -17.97 56.59
C LEU A 171 2.23 -16.67 57.28
N GLN A 172 2.35 -15.52 56.60
CA GLN A 172 1.94 -14.22 57.13
C GLN A 172 0.50 -14.22 57.64
N SER A 173 -0.41 -14.91 56.97
CA SER A 173 -1.82 -14.97 57.37
C SER A 173 -2.07 -15.76 58.67
N VAL A 174 -1.14 -16.63 59.06
CA VAL A 174 -1.30 -17.54 60.22
C VAL A 174 -0.32 -17.25 61.36
N LEU A 175 0.77 -16.52 61.09
CA LEU A 175 1.65 -16.01 62.13
C LEU A 175 0.86 -15.09 63.08
N VAL A 176 1.14 -15.22 64.37
CA VAL A 176 0.54 -14.41 65.44
C VAL A 176 1.62 -13.97 66.42
N GLY A 177 1.33 -12.93 67.20
CA GLY A 177 2.22 -12.43 68.25
C GLY A 177 3.53 -11.87 67.71
N LYS A 178 4.66 -12.19 68.35
CA LYS A 178 5.98 -11.62 68.02
C LYS A 178 6.44 -11.99 66.61
N ALA A 179 6.06 -13.17 66.13
CA ALA A 179 6.44 -13.62 64.79
C ALA A 179 5.75 -12.78 63.69
N ALA A 180 4.49 -12.39 63.91
CA ALA A 180 3.76 -11.53 62.97
C ALA A 180 4.31 -10.11 62.94
N GLU A 181 4.68 -9.57 64.11
CA GLU A 181 5.29 -8.23 64.23
C GLU A 181 6.63 -8.15 63.49
N VAL A 182 7.51 -9.14 63.69
CA VAL A 182 8.80 -9.19 63.01
C VAL A 182 8.64 -9.37 61.51
N TYR A 183 7.75 -10.26 61.07
CA TYR A 183 7.48 -10.45 59.63
C TYR A 183 6.97 -9.16 58.98
N SER A 184 6.05 -8.45 59.63
CA SER A 184 5.50 -7.19 59.11
C SER A 184 6.51 -6.05 59.08
N ALA A 185 7.53 -6.09 59.93
CA ALA A 185 8.62 -5.12 59.93
C ALA A 185 9.70 -5.41 58.87
N LEU A 186 9.74 -6.63 58.34
CA LEU A 186 10.69 -7.11 57.32
C LEU A 186 10.09 -7.15 55.90
N SER A 187 8.77 -7.10 55.79
CA SER A 187 8.01 -7.01 54.53
C SER A 187 7.92 -5.57 54.04
#